data_AF-A0A970ZR43-F1
#
_entry.id   AF-A0A970ZR43-F1
#
_cell.length_a   1.000
_cell.length_b   1.000
_cell.length_c   1.000
_cell.angle_alpha   90.00
_cell.angle_beta   90.00
_cell.angle_gamma   90.00
#
_symmetry.space_group_name_H-M   'P 1'
#
loop_
_entity.id
_entity.type
_entity.pdbx_description
1 polymer ?
#
loop_
_entity_poly.entity_id
_entity_poly.type
_entity_poly.pdbx_seq_one_letter_code
_entity_poly.pdbx_strand_id
1 'polypeptide(L)' 'MRTTLDLDKPVLDGLKRLQKEEKATLGEIASRLLAEALRSREEFGRTRSSTLAWSTADMGEKVDLADKEALYRALGE' A
#
# COMPACT_ATOMS: atom_id res chain seq x y z
N MET A 1 9.23 8.84 -22.02
CA MET A 1 8.93 10.27 -21.73
C MET A 1 10.22 10.93 -21.26
N ARG A 2 10.59 12.11 -21.74
CA ARG A 2 11.86 12.78 -21.37
C ARG A 2 11.57 13.95 -20.45
N THR A 3 11.92 13.80 -19.18
CA THR A 3 11.70 14.81 -18.13
C THR A 3 13.07 15.24 -17.60
N THR A 4 13.28 16.54 -17.43
CA THR A 4 14.47 17.07 -16.76
C THR A 4 14.19 17.08 -15.26
N LEU A 5 15.00 16.35 -14.50
CA LEU A 5 14.93 16.26 -13.05
C LEU A 5 16.24 16.77 -12.47
N ASP A 6 16.16 17.70 -11.53
CA ASP A 6 17.32 18.12 -10.74
C ASP A 6 17.68 17.02 -9.75
N LEU A 7 18.88 16.46 -9.90
CA LEU A 7 19.42 15.41 -9.03
C LEU A 7 20.62 15.95 -8.27
N ASP A 8 20.67 15.67 -6.97
CA ASP A 8 21.85 15.96 -6.17
C ASP A 8 23.06 15.18 -6.68
N LYS A 9 24.25 15.81 -6.62
CA LYS A 9 25.55 15.21 -7.00
C LYS A 9 25.75 13.77 -6.48
N PRO A 10 25.54 13.47 -5.18
CA PRO A 10 25.72 12.10 -4.68
C PRO A 10 24.82 11.07 -5.34
N VAL A 11 23.57 11.44 -5.68
CA VAL A 11 22.62 10.56 -6.37
C VAL A 11 23.08 10.31 -7.80
N LEU A 12 23.51 11.36 -8.50
CA LEU A 12 24.03 11.26 -9.87
C LEU A 12 25.29 10.39 -9.95
N ASP A 13 26.21 10.53 -9.00
CA ASP A 13 27.43 9.72 -8.93
C ASP A 13 27.13 8.24 -8.64
N GLY A 14 26.13 7.97 -7.80
CA GLY A 14 25.61 6.63 -7.55
C GLY A 14 25.02 5.99 -8.81
N LEU A 15 24.14 6.71 -9.52
CA LEU A 15 23.52 6.23 -10.77
C LEU A 15 24.56 5.95 -11.86
N LYS A 16 25.59 6.81 -12.00
CA LYS A 16 26.70 6.59 -12.95
C LYS A 16 27.54 5.37 -12.61
N ARG A 17 27.66 5.02 -11.34
CA ARG A 17 28.39 3.81 -10.91
C ARG A 17 27.62 2.55 -11.33
N LEU A 18 26.33 2.50 -11.01
CA LEU A 18 25.45 1.41 -11.45
C LEU A 18 25.39 1.31 -12.99
N GLN A 19 25.41 2.44 -13.69
CA GLN A 19 25.46 2.46 -15.14
C GLN A 19 26.66 1.68 -15.71
N LYS A 20 27.83 1.83 -15.09
CA LYS A 20 29.05 1.13 -15.52
C LYS A 20 28.98 -0.37 -15.26
N GLU A 21 28.27 -0.77 -14.20
CA GLU A 21 28.13 -2.17 -13.79
C GLU A 21 27.09 -2.91 -14.65
N GLU A 22 25.90 -2.32 -14.83
CA GLU A 22 24.77 -2.98 -15.50
C GLU A 22 24.72 -2.78 -17.02
N LYS A 23 25.54 -1.88 -17.59
CA LYS A 23 25.53 -1.49 -19.01
C LYS A 23 24.17 -1.02 -19.54
N ALA A 24 23.26 -0.59 -18.66
CA ALA A 24 21.97 -0.01 -19.02
C ALA A 24 22.06 1.52 -19.18
N THR A 25 21.03 2.17 -19.73
CA THR A 25 21.00 3.63 -19.80
C THR A 25 20.73 4.25 -18.42
N LEU A 26 21.26 5.45 -18.17
CA LEU A 26 21.03 6.17 -16.91
C LEU A 26 19.52 6.37 -16.63
N GLY A 27 18.73 6.59 -17.68
CA GLY A 27 17.28 6.77 -17.59
C GLY A 27 16.54 5.49 -17.19
N GLU A 28 16.96 4.33 -17.68
CA GLU A 28 16.37 3.03 -17.30
C GLU A 28 16.67 2.70 -15.84
N ILE A 29 17.92 2.90 -15.41
CA ILE A 29 18.33 2.65 -14.02
C ILE A 29 17.57 3.59 -13.08
N ALA A 30 17.53 4.89 -13.40
CA ALA A 30 16.80 5.86 -12.61
C ALA A 30 15.30 5.53 -12.53
N SER A 31 14.67 5.18 -13.67
CA SER A 31 13.25 4.81 -13.69
C SER A 31 12.95 3.57 -12.87
N ARG A 32 13.80 2.54 -12.94
CA ARG A 32 13.67 1.31 -12.15
C ARG A 32 13.78 1.58 -10.66
N LEU A 33 14.82 2.29 -10.23
CA LEU A 33 15.04 2.61 -8.82
C LEU A 33 13.94 3.53 -8.26
N LEU A 34 13.48 4.50 -9.05
CA LEU A 34 12.36 5.36 -8.67
C LEU A 34 11.04 4.57 -8.56
N ALA A 35 10.77 3.65 -9.49
CA ALA A 35 9.59 2.80 -9.42
C ALA A 35 9.58 1.94 -8.16
N GLU A 36 10.73 1.34 -7.81
CA GLU A 36 10.87 0.54 -6.59
C GLU A 36 10.67 1.37 -5.32
N ALA A 37 11.28 2.55 -5.24
CA ALA A 37 11.12 3.47 -4.11
C ALA A 37 9.68 3.97 -3.96
N LEU A 38 9.00 4.31 -5.06
CA LEU A 38 7.60 4.74 -5.05
C LEU A 38 6.69 3.60 -4.58
N ARG A 39 6.90 2.38 -5.09
CA ARG A 39 6.14 1.20 -4.66
C ARG A 39 6.33 0.92 -3.17
N SER A 40 7.57 0.96 -2.68
CA SER A 40 7.86 0.75 -1.25
C SER A 40 7.15 1.80 -0.38
N ARG A 41 7.12 3.07 -0.82
CA ARG A 41 6.40 4.14 -0.13
C ARG A 41 4.89 3.93 -0.12
N GLU A 42 4.31 3.47 -1.23
CA GLU A 42 2.89 3.15 -1.31
C GLU A 42 2.53 1.97 -0.40
N GLU A 43 3.33 0.90 -0.41
CA GLU A 43 3.12 -0.27 0.45
C GLU A 43 3.20 0.13 1.93
N PHE A 44 4.18 0.96 2.31
CA PHE A 44 4.28 1.49 3.67
C PHE A 44 3.08 2.39 4.06
N GLY A 45 2.52 3.12 3.10
CA GLY A 45 1.29 3.89 3.28
C GLY A 45 0.05 3.00 3.45
N ARG A 46 -0.03 1.89 2.70
CA ARG A 46 -1.13 0.92 2.77
C ARG A 46 -1.17 0.15 4.09
N THR A 47 -0.02 -0.16 4.70
CA THR A 47 0.02 -0.76 6.05
C THR A 47 -0.58 0.15 7.13
N ARG A 48 -0.65 1.47 6.90
CA ARG A 48 -1.35 2.42 7.79
C ARG A 48 -2.81 2.67 7.44
N SER A 49 -3.33 2.08 6.36
CA SER A 49 -4.78 1.91 6.27
C SER A 49 -5.12 0.95 7.39
N SER A 50 -5.59 1.49 8.52
CA SER A 50 -6.01 0.74 9.69
C SER A 50 -6.73 -0.50 9.20
N THR A 51 -6.10 -1.66 9.34
CA THR A 51 -6.77 -2.94 9.10
C THR A 51 -8.03 -2.83 9.92
N LEU A 52 -9.19 -2.82 9.25
CA LEU A 52 -10.46 -2.67 9.93
C LEU A 52 -10.52 -3.82 10.94
N ALA A 53 -10.29 -3.50 12.21
CA ALA A 53 -10.17 -4.48 13.25
C ALA A 53 -11.59 -4.88 13.62
N TRP A 54 -12.15 -5.81 12.85
CA TRP A 54 -13.44 -6.41 13.12
C TRP A 54 -13.38 -7.03 14.51
N SER A 55 -14.06 -6.43 15.48
CA SER A 55 -14.26 -7.03 16.79
C SER A 55 -15.27 -8.16 16.64
N THR A 56 -14.80 -9.40 16.52
CA THR A 56 -15.64 -10.58 16.59
C THR A 56 -15.72 -11.03 18.04
N ALA A 57 -16.94 -11.20 18.54
CA ALA A 57 -17.21 -11.83 19.82
C ALA A 57 -18.25 -12.91 19.58
N ASP A 58 -18.05 -14.09 20.17
CA ASP A 58 -19.06 -15.13 20.15
C ASP A 58 -20.24 -14.66 21.01
N MET A 59 -21.31 -14.22 20.35
CA MET A 59 -22.51 -13.73 21.02
C MET A 59 -23.50 -14.86 21.35
N GLY A 60 -23.24 -16.10 20.92
CA GLY A 60 -24.22 -17.17 20.91
C GLY A 60 -25.46 -16.86 20.05
N GLU A 61 -26.29 -17.87 19.83
CA GLU A 61 -27.57 -17.74 19.12
C GLU A 61 -28.64 -17.06 20.01
N LYS A 62 -28.58 -15.73 20.11
CA LYS A 62 -29.54 -14.95 20.91
C LYS A 62 -30.85 -14.64 20.18
N VAL A 63 -30.80 -14.58 18.86
CA VAL A 63 -31.92 -14.23 17.98
C VAL A 63 -31.79 -15.02 16.70
N ASP A 64 -32.87 -15.69 16.29
CA ASP A 64 -32.95 -16.26 14.95
C ASP A 64 -33.17 -15.13 13.94
N LEU A 65 -32.16 -14.89 13.08
CA LEU A 65 -32.22 -13.86 12.05
C LEU A 65 -33.19 -14.21 10.91
N ALA A 66 -33.65 -15.45 10.81
CA ALA A 66 -34.70 -15.85 9.87
C ALA A 66 -36.11 -15.48 10.38
N ASP A 67 -36.28 -15.30 11.70
CA ASP A 67 -37.51 -14.80 12.30
C ASP A 67 -37.46 -13.27 12.43
N LYS A 68 -38.08 -12.61 11.45
CA LYS A 68 -38.21 -11.15 11.40
C LYS A 68 -38.83 -10.57 12.68
N GLU A 69 -39.82 -11.23 13.27
CA GLU A 69 -40.50 -10.76 14.48
C GLU A 69 -39.63 -10.92 15.73
N ALA A 70 -38.81 -11.98 15.80
CA ALA A 70 -37.82 -12.13 16.86
C ALA A 70 -36.75 -11.03 16.81
N LEU A 71 -36.35 -10.62 15.59
CA LEU A 71 -35.39 -9.54 15.38
C LEU A 71 -35.91 -8.18 15.85
N TYR A 72 -37.12 -7.78 15.44
CA TYR A 72 -37.70 -6.49 15.88
C TYR A 72 -37.88 -6.41 17.39
N ARG A 73 -38.35 -7.50 18.03
CA ARG A 73 -38.45 -7.58 19.49
C ARG A 73 -37.09 -7.42 20.19
N ALA A 74 -36.02 -7.98 19.62
CA ALA A 74 -34.67 -7.82 20.17
C ALA A 74 -34.10 -6.40 19.99
N LEU A 75 -34.55 -5.68 18.96
CA LEU A 75 -34.23 -4.26 18.73
C LEU A 75 -35.06 -3.31 19.60
N GLY A 76 -36.10 -3.80 20.27
CA GLY A 76 -36.99 -3.00 21.11
C GLY A 76 -38.04 -2.20 20.31
N GLU A 77 -38.31 -2.62 19.07
CA GLU A 77 -39.35 -2.09 18.18
C GLU A 77 -40.61 -2.96 18.20
#